data_AF-A0A7S3XML1-F1
#
_entry.id   AF-A0A7S3XML1-F1
#
_cell.length_a   1.000
_cell.length_b   1.000
_cell.length_c   1.000
_cell.angle_alpha   90.00
_cell.angle_beta   90.00
_cell.angle_gamma   90.00
#
_symmetry.space_group_name_H-M   'P 1'
#
loop_
_entity.id
_entity.type
_entity.pdbx_description
1 polymer ?
#
loop_
_entity_poly.entity_id
_entity_poly.type
_entity_poly.pdbx_seq_one_letter_code
_entity_poly.pdbx_strand_id
1 'polypeptide(L)'
;PPPAAAAAGLPVGARAEYDEELGEVLIDASKYWGPRTQKNLEKLDIGGPRERMPYQVIRGLALIKKCKAIYDLELGEESDDSTDAIIIATEEIISGKLQSHFPLGVFQSGDGRESNANVNEVVAHRANEILGVGGPGPALVGYRRAARPGDLDNGQPAAKTSPAGWPL
;
A
#
# COMPACT_ATOMS: atom_id res chain seq x y z
N PRO A 1 -0.31 -8.28 -25.64
CA PRO A 1 -1.47 -7.35 -25.64
C PRO A 1 -2.47 -7.76 -24.57
N PRO A 2 -2.73 -6.96 -23.52
CA PRO A 2 -3.82 -7.27 -22.61
C PRO A 2 -5.16 -7.13 -23.35
N PRO A 3 -6.18 -7.96 -23.03
CA PRO A 3 -7.42 -7.99 -23.78
C PRO A 3 -8.23 -6.72 -23.52
N ALA A 4 -8.70 -6.11 -24.61
CA ALA A 4 -9.75 -5.11 -24.61
C ALA A 4 -11.04 -5.75 -24.08
N ALA A 5 -11.40 -5.47 -22.82
CA ALA A 5 -12.71 -5.78 -22.28
C ALA A 5 -13.26 -4.58 -21.51
N ALA A 6 -14.35 -4.05 -22.06
CA ALA A 6 -15.38 -3.25 -21.41
C ALA A 6 -14.98 -1.91 -20.77
N ALA A 7 -15.07 -0.86 -21.58
CA ALA A 7 -15.50 0.47 -21.14
C ALA A 7 -16.97 0.41 -20.64
N ALA A 8 -17.26 -0.41 -19.63
CA ALA A 8 -18.45 -0.28 -18.82
C ALA A 8 -18.22 0.90 -17.87
N GLY A 9 -19.08 1.91 -17.94
CA GLY A 9 -18.91 3.13 -17.16
C GLY A 9 -18.63 2.83 -15.69
N LEU A 10 -17.42 3.15 -15.25
CA LEU A 10 -17.03 3.07 -13.85
C LEU A 10 -18.10 3.78 -13.01
N PRO A 11 -18.57 3.20 -11.90
CA PRO A 11 -19.48 3.90 -11.00
C PRO A 11 -18.84 5.24 -10.61
N VAL A 12 -19.62 6.31 -10.66
CA VAL A 12 -19.14 7.68 -10.41
C VAL A 12 -18.45 7.72 -9.05
N GLY A 13 -17.15 8.06 -9.04
CA GLY A 13 -16.33 8.08 -7.84
C GLY A 13 -15.57 6.78 -7.52
N ALA A 14 -15.54 5.80 -8.44
CA ALA A 14 -14.67 4.64 -8.34
C ALA A 14 -13.48 4.73 -9.31
N ARG A 15 -12.37 4.09 -8.94
CA ARG A 15 -11.19 3.87 -9.78
C ARG A 15 -10.96 2.36 -9.93
N ALA A 16 -10.54 1.95 -11.12
CA ALA A 16 -10.07 0.59 -11.36
C ALA A 16 -8.56 0.51 -11.09
N GLU A 17 -8.15 -0.48 -10.31
CA GLU A 17 -6.74 -0.85 -10.15
C GLU A 17 -6.57 -2.33 -10.51
N TYR A 18 -5.43 -2.65 -11.11
CA TYR A 18 -5.09 -4.02 -11.49
C TYR A 18 -4.03 -4.58 -10.54
N ASP A 19 -4.29 -5.77 -10.01
CA ASP A 19 -3.33 -6.59 -9.27
C ASP A 19 -3.10 -7.91 -10.01
N GLU A 20 -1.85 -8.40 -10.03
CA GLU A 20 -1.47 -9.58 -10.82
C GLU A 20 -2.14 -10.88 -10.35
N GLU A 21 -2.46 -10.99 -9.06
CA GLU A 21 -3.11 -12.18 -8.48
C GLU A 21 -4.64 -12.04 -8.46
N LEU A 22 -5.15 -10.82 -8.26
CA LEU A 22 -6.58 -10.55 -8.05
C LEU A 22 -7.30 -10.08 -9.32
N GLY A 23 -6.56 -9.66 -10.35
CA GLY A 23 -7.10 -9.02 -11.54
C GLY A 23 -7.54 -7.58 -11.28
N GLU A 24 -8.52 -7.12 -12.05
CA GLU A 24 -9.09 -5.78 -11.92
C GLU A 24 -10.02 -5.68 -10.69
N VAL A 25 -9.79 -4.66 -9.87
CA VAL A 25 -10.57 -4.38 -8.66
C VAL A 25 -11.04 -2.93 -8.68
N LEU A 26 -12.34 -2.75 -8.43
CA LEU A 26 -12.96 -1.42 -8.31
C LEU A 26 -12.85 -0.93 -6.87
N ILE A 27 -12.32 0.27 -6.70
CA ILE A 27 -12.07 0.89 -5.39
C ILE A 27 -12.65 2.30 -5.40
N ASP A 28 -13.22 2.75 -4.29
CA ASP A 28 -13.64 4.14 -4.14
C ASP A 28 -12.45 5.10 -4.32
N ALA A 29 -12.57 6.05 -5.26
CA ALA A 29 -11.51 6.99 -5.63
C ALA A 29 -11.12 7.95 -4.50
N SER A 30 -11.96 8.14 -3.48
CA SER A 30 -11.64 8.92 -2.28
C SER A 30 -10.74 8.17 -1.29
N LYS A 31 -10.41 6.90 -1.54
CA LYS A 31 -9.69 6.04 -0.60
C LYS A 31 -8.27 5.73 -1.08
N TYR A 32 -7.29 5.88 -0.20
CA TYR A 32 -5.89 5.55 -0.51
C TYR A 32 -5.52 4.06 -0.45
N TRP A 33 -6.40 3.16 0.00
CA TRP A 33 -6.08 1.72 0.00
C TRP A 33 -6.23 1.11 -1.40
N GLY A 34 -5.55 -0.01 -1.65
CA GLY A 34 -5.48 -0.66 -2.95
C GLY A 34 -6.29 -1.96 -3.06
N PRO A 35 -6.05 -2.74 -4.14
CA PRO A 35 -6.81 -3.94 -4.48
C PRO A 35 -6.78 -5.01 -3.39
N ARG A 36 -5.64 -5.20 -2.72
CA ARG A 36 -5.52 -6.24 -1.68
C ARG A 36 -6.34 -5.88 -0.47
N THR A 37 -6.31 -4.62 -0.04
CA THR A 37 -7.18 -4.16 1.05
C THR A 37 -8.65 -4.25 0.67
N GLN A 38 -9.01 -3.86 -0.56
CA GLN A 38 -10.39 -3.94 -1.03
C GLN A 38 -10.91 -5.38 -0.99
N LYS A 39 -10.13 -6.35 -1.50
CA LYS A 39 -10.50 -7.77 -1.44
C LYS A 39 -10.53 -8.33 -0.03
N ASN A 40 -9.63 -7.90 0.85
CA ASN A 40 -9.67 -8.31 2.24
C ASN A 40 -10.86 -7.73 2.99
N LEU A 41 -11.28 -6.50 2.66
CA LEU A 41 -12.48 -5.89 3.21
C LEU A 41 -13.74 -6.69 2.82
N GLU A 42 -13.82 -7.15 1.57
CA GLU A 42 -14.91 -8.03 1.09
C GLU A 42 -14.91 -9.40 1.77
N LYS A 43 -13.72 -9.97 2.04
CA LYS A 43 -13.56 -11.31 2.63
C LYS A 43 -13.72 -11.35 4.15
N LEU A 44 -13.25 -10.30 4.83
CA LEU A 44 -13.15 -10.21 6.29
C LEU A 44 -14.23 -9.26 6.84
N ASP A 45 -15.44 -9.34 6.30
CA ASP A 45 -16.61 -8.59 6.78
C ASP A 45 -17.16 -9.22 8.07
N ILE A 46 -16.32 -9.25 9.10
CA ILE A 46 -16.61 -9.82 10.42
C ILE A 46 -16.33 -8.72 11.46
N GLY A 47 -17.32 -8.44 12.29
CA GLY A 47 -17.28 -7.35 13.26
C GLY A 47 -17.86 -6.04 12.72
N GLY A 48 -18.01 -5.05 13.58
CA GLY A 48 -18.50 -3.72 13.23
C GLY A 48 -17.43 -2.64 13.40
N PRO A 49 -17.83 -1.36 13.44
CA PRO A 49 -16.89 -0.24 13.61
C PRO A 49 -16.06 -0.30 14.89
N ARG A 50 -16.51 -1.05 15.92
CA ARG A 50 -15.81 -1.20 17.21
C ARG A 50 -14.70 -2.23 17.16
N GLU A 51 -14.78 -3.18 16.23
CA GLU A 51 -13.84 -4.29 16.06
C GLU A 51 -12.80 -4.00 14.96
N ARG A 52 -12.64 -2.73 14.58
CA ARG A 52 -11.58 -2.29 13.67
C ARG A 52 -10.21 -2.41 14.31
N MET A 53 -9.19 -2.58 13.47
CA MET A 53 -7.81 -2.58 13.91
C MET A 53 -7.51 -1.31 14.74
N PRO A 54 -7.02 -1.43 15.99
CA PRO A 54 -6.68 -0.28 16.79
C PRO A 54 -5.67 0.60 16.05
N TYR A 55 -5.94 1.91 16.02
CA TYR A 55 -5.14 2.84 15.24
C TYR A 55 -3.67 2.92 15.68
N GLN A 56 -3.40 2.54 16.92
CA GLN A 56 -2.09 2.47 17.54
C GLN A 56 -1.22 1.41 16.85
N VAL A 57 -1.81 0.31 16.38
CA VAL A 57 -1.12 -0.71 15.57
C VAL A 57 -0.76 -0.13 14.21
N ILE A 58 -1.70 0.57 13.57
CA ILE A 58 -1.49 1.25 12.30
C ILE A 58 -0.37 2.31 12.41
N ARG A 59 -0.35 3.10 13.49
CA ARG A 59 0.73 4.06 13.78
C ARG A 59 2.09 3.37 13.93
N GLY A 60 2.13 2.23 14.63
CA GLY A 60 3.35 1.43 14.76
C GLY A 60 3.87 0.96 13.41
N LEU A 61 2.99 0.43 12.56
CA LEU A 61 3.34 0.03 11.20
C LEU A 61 3.86 1.20 10.36
N ALA A 62 3.20 2.37 10.43
CA ALA A 62 3.64 3.57 9.73
C ALA A 62 5.02 4.06 10.21
N LEU A 63 5.31 3.97 11.50
CA LEU A 63 6.63 4.30 12.05
C LEU A 63 7.72 3.36 11.51
N ILE A 64 7.45 2.06 11.44
CA ILE A 64 8.37 1.08 10.85
C ILE A 64 8.65 1.42 9.38
N LYS A 65 7.61 1.80 8.62
CA LYS A 65 7.72 2.23 7.22
C LYS A 65 8.60 3.47 7.06
N LYS A 66 8.43 4.44 7.96
CA LYS A 66 9.27 5.65 8.00
C LYS A 66 10.74 5.30 8.24
N CYS A 67 11.03 4.48 9.25
CA CYS A 67 12.39 4.06 9.56
C CYS A 67 13.04 3.31 8.38
N LYS A 68 12.29 2.43 7.70
CA LYS A 68 12.78 1.72 6.51
C LYS A 68 13.14 2.67 5.37
N ALA A 69 12.29 3.66 5.08
CA ALA A 69 12.57 4.63 4.03
C ALA A 69 13.84 5.45 4.29
N ILE A 70 14.03 5.88 5.54
CA ILE A 70 15.27 6.59 5.95
C ILE A 70 16.49 5.70 5.78
N TYR A 71 16.40 4.44 6.22
CA TYR A 71 17.49 3.47 6.08
C TYR A 71 17.84 3.18 4.62
N ASP A 72 16.83 3.04 3.75
CA ASP A 72 17.04 2.78 2.32
C ASP A 72 17.68 3.98 1.61
N LEU A 73 17.35 5.20 2.04
CA LEU A 73 18.01 6.40 1.57
C LEU A 73 19.48 6.43 1.97
N GLU A 74 19.80 6.09 3.21
CA GLU A 74 21.20 6.01 3.69
C GLU A 74 22.02 4.96 2.93
N LEU A 75 21.39 3.89 2.46
CA LEU A 75 22.02 2.88 1.60
C LEU A 75 22.07 3.27 0.11
N GLY A 76 21.41 4.35 -0.30
CA GLY A 76 21.26 4.76 -1.69
C GLY A 76 20.36 3.83 -2.52
N GLU A 77 19.44 3.10 -1.86
CA GLU A 77 18.46 2.22 -2.51
C GLU A 77 17.18 2.96 -2.94
N GLU A 78 16.96 4.18 -2.44
CA GLU A 78 15.80 5.03 -2.72
C GLU A 78 16.24 6.48 -2.98
N SER A 79 15.46 7.26 -3.73
CA SER A 79 15.78 8.68 -3.98
C SER A 79 15.34 9.58 -2.81
N ASP A 80 15.97 10.76 -2.67
CA ASP A 80 15.58 11.77 -1.68
C ASP A 80 14.09 12.13 -1.82
N ASP A 81 13.64 12.47 -3.04
CA ASP A 81 12.25 12.88 -3.31
C ASP A 81 11.23 11.81 -2.89
N SER A 82 11.51 10.54 -3.22
CA SER A 82 10.66 9.40 -2.89
C SER A 82 10.61 9.15 -1.38
N THR A 83 11.78 9.23 -0.73
CA THR A 83 11.91 9.08 0.71
C THR A 83 11.15 10.17 1.46
N ASP A 84 11.29 11.42 1.04
CA ASP A 84 10.58 12.56 1.63
C ASP A 84 9.06 12.41 1.49
N ALA A 85 8.57 11.97 0.33
CA ALA A 85 7.16 11.71 0.12
C ALA A 85 6.63 10.58 1.02
N ILE A 86 7.40 9.50 1.21
CA ILE A 86 7.05 8.40 2.12
C ILE A 86 7.05 8.88 3.58
N ILE A 87 8.03 9.69 3.98
CA ILE A 87 8.10 10.27 5.33
C ILE A 87 6.88 11.15 5.59
N ILE A 88 6.51 12.03 4.65
CA ILE A 88 5.34 12.89 4.80
C ILE A 88 4.06 12.03 4.89
N ALA A 89 3.89 11.04 4.01
CA ALA A 89 2.73 10.14 4.04
C ALA A 89 2.62 9.38 5.38
N THR A 90 3.73 8.85 5.89
CA THR A 90 3.75 8.13 7.17
C THR A 90 3.49 9.06 8.37
N GLU A 91 3.97 10.29 8.35
CA GLU A 91 3.65 11.31 9.37
C GLU A 91 2.17 11.71 9.37
N GLU A 92 1.51 11.75 8.22
CA GLU A 92 0.06 11.96 8.15
C GLU A 92 -0.74 10.82 8.76
N ILE A 93 -0.25 9.57 8.65
CA ILE A 93 -0.82 8.42 9.36
C ILE A 93 -0.51 8.53 10.86
N ILE A 94 0.71 8.86 11.26
CA ILE A 94 1.06 8.97 12.68
C ILE A 94 0.21 10.05 13.36
N SER A 95 0.01 11.19 12.71
CA SER A 95 -0.79 12.30 13.23
C SER A 95 -2.31 12.05 13.26
N GLY A 96 -2.82 11.02 12.58
CA GLY A 96 -4.27 10.71 12.58
C GLY A 96 -5.05 11.19 11.37
N LYS A 97 -4.44 11.92 10.42
CA LYS A 97 -5.15 12.53 9.30
C LYS A 97 -5.79 11.49 8.37
N LEU A 98 -5.17 10.33 8.24
CA LEU A 98 -5.58 9.27 7.31
C LEU A 98 -6.34 8.11 7.97
N GLN A 99 -6.86 8.30 9.20
CA GLN A 99 -7.50 7.21 9.95
C GLN A 99 -8.65 6.53 9.19
N SER A 100 -9.40 7.26 8.36
CA SER A 100 -10.50 6.72 7.56
C SER A 100 -10.07 5.74 6.46
N HIS A 101 -8.77 5.62 6.17
CA HIS A 101 -8.22 4.74 5.14
C HIS A 101 -7.83 3.35 5.68
N PHE A 102 -8.14 3.06 6.95
CA PHE A 102 -7.83 1.77 7.57
C PHE A 102 -9.11 1.04 8.00
N PRO A 103 -9.86 0.43 7.04
CA PRO A 103 -11.17 -0.14 7.33
C PRO A 103 -11.12 -1.54 7.94
N LEU A 104 -9.97 -2.23 7.88
CA LEU A 104 -9.85 -3.65 8.25
C LEU A 104 -10.09 -3.91 9.75
N GLY A 105 -10.74 -5.03 10.02
CA GLY A 105 -11.03 -5.55 11.36
C GLY A 105 -9.85 -6.23 12.05
N VAL A 106 -9.99 -6.51 13.35
CA VAL A 106 -9.04 -7.33 14.12
C VAL A 106 -9.10 -8.82 13.74
N PHE A 107 -10.21 -9.26 13.15
CA PHE A 107 -10.45 -10.66 12.75
C PHE A 107 -9.81 -11.00 11.41
N GLN A 108 -8.49 -10.80 11.31
CA GLN A 108 -7.66 -11.16 10.16
C GLN A 108 -6.75 -12.35 10.50
N SER A 109 -5.86 -12.71 9.57
CA SER A 109 -4.81 -13.69 9.82
C SER A 109 -3.91 -13.22 10.98
N GLY A 110 -3.53 -14.14 11.87
CA GLY A 110 -2.77 -13.81 13.08
C GLY A 110 -1.37 -13.22 12.85
N ASP A 111 -0.89 -13.22 11.61
CA ASP A 111 0.39 -12.64 11.19
C ASP A 111 0.30 -11.13 10.87
N GLY A 112 -0.91 -10.56 10.84
CA GLY A 112 -1.12 -9.14 10.56
C GLY A 112 -0.82 -8.73 9.11
N ARG A 113 -0.72 -9.69 8.18
CA ARG A 113 -0.34 -9.46 6.79
C ARG A 113 -1.28 -8.48 6.09
N GLU A 114 -2.58 -8.56 6.36
CA GLU A 114 -3.60 -7.73 5.71
C GLU A 114 -3.52 -6.28 6.17
N SER A 115 -3.32 -6.04 7.47
CA SER A 115 -3.09 -4.68 8.00
C SER A 115 -1.80 -4.05 7.49
N ASN A 116 -0.72 -4.83 7.38
CA ASN A 116 0.54 -4.36 6.81
C ASN A 116 0.42 -4.03 5.32
N ALA A 117 -0.30 -4.86 4.54
CA ALA A 117 -0.58 -4.56 3.13
C ALA A 117 -1.40 -3.26 2.98
N ASN A 118 -2.39 -3.04 3.84
CA ASN A 118 -3.18 -1.81 3.83
C ASN A 118 -2.32 -0.56 4.09
N VAL A 119 -1.43 -0.60 5.10
CA VAL A 119 -0.50 0.51 5.35
C VAL A 119 0.41 0.76 4.15
N ASN A 120 0.94 -0.29 3.52
CA ASN A 120 1.76 -0.13 2.31
C ASN A 120 0.99 0.56 1.17
N GLU A 121 -0.24 0.13 0.89
CA GLU A 121 -1.06 0.71 -0.16
C GLU A 121 -1.38 2.19 0.12
N VAL A 122 -1.80 2.51 1.35
CA VAL A 122 -2.11 3.89 1.74
C VAL A 122 -0.89 4.81 1.66
N VAL A 123 0.27 4.36 2.17
CA VAL A 123 1.52 5.13 2.09
C VAL A 123 1.92 5.37 0.64
N ALA A 124 1.86 4.34 -0.20
CA ALA A 124 2.26 4.45 -1.60
C ALA A 124 1.37 5.41 -2.39
N HIS A 125 0.05 5.29 -2.27
CA HIS A 125 -0.88 6.19 -2.95
C HIS A 125 -0.72 7.64 -2.47
N ARG A 126 -0.52 7.84 -1.16
CA ARG A 126 -0.32 9.18 -0.61
C ARG A 126 1.02 9.79 -1.02
N ALA A 127 2.10 9.01 -1.04
CA ALA A 127 3.41 9.45 -1.51
C ALA A 127 3.37 9.84 -2.99
N ASN A 128 2.68 9.05 -3.83
CA ASN A 128 2.49 9.36 -5.25
C ASN A 128 1.72 10.68 -5.46
N GLU A 129 0.73 10.98 -4.62
CA GLU A 129 0.01 12.26 -4.65
C GLU A 129 0.93 13.44 -4.28
N ILE A 130 1.76 13.27 -3.24
CA ILE A 130 2.73 14.29 -2.80
C ILE A 130 3.77 14.60 -3.89
N LEU A 131 4.24 13.56 -4.59
CA LEU A 131 5.17 13.68 -5.71
C LEU A 131 4.52 14.26 -6.97
N GLY A 132 3.21 14.49 -7.00
CA GLY A 132 2.49 15.01 -8.16
C GLY A 132 2.45 14.06 -9.35
N VAL A 133 2.75 12.76 -9.14
CA VAL A 133 2.75 11.75 -10.21
C VAL A 133 1.33 11.34 -10.63
N GLY A 134 0.31 11.82 -9.92
CA GLY A 134 -1.09 11.79 -10.34
C GLY A 134 -1.72 10.40 -10.42
N GLY A 135 -2.52 10.06 -9.40
CA GLY A 135 -3.41 8.89 -9.44
C GLY A 135 -2.74 7.54 -9.20
N PRO A 136 -3.52 6.43 -9.24
CA PRO A 136 -3.11 5.09 -8.82
C PRO A 136 -2.12 4.45 -9.80
N GLY A 137 -0.93 5.03 -9.91
CA GLY A 137 0.21 4.42 -10.55
C GLY A 137 0.77 3.29 -9.69
N PRO A 138 1.71 2.50 -10.23
CA PRO A 138 2.48 1.57 -9.43
C PRO A 138 2.92 2.23 -8.12
N ALA A 139 2.59 1.62 -6.99
CA ALA A 139 3.26 1.94 -5.74
C ALA A 139 4.76 2.05 -6.02
N LEU A 140 5.43 3.08 -5.47
CA LEU A 140 6.87 3.28 -5.55
C LEU A 140 7.55 1.90 -5.49
N VAL A 141 8.42 1.65 -6.46
CA VAL A 141 8.93 0.32 -6.86
C VAL A 141 9.47 -0.51 -5.68
N GLY A 142 9.85 0.14 -4.57
CA GLY A 142 10.19 -0.53 -3.30
C GLY A 142 9.03 -1.17 -2.52
N TYR A 143 7.83 -0.58 -2.50
CA TYR A 143 6.71 -1.06 -1.67
C TYR A 143 5.89 -2.20 -2.29
N ARG A 144 5.89 -2.35 -3.63
CA ARG A 144 5.31 -3.54 -4.29
C ARG A 144 6.15 -4.80 -4.04
N ARG A 145 7.48 -4.67 -3.91
CA ARG A 145 8.36 -5.81 -3.57
C ARG A 145 8.35 -6.17 -2.08
N ALA A 146 8.20 -5.20 -1.18
CA ALA A 146 8.09 -5.44 0.26
C ALA A 146 6.78 -6.14 0.72
N ALA A 147 5.91 -6.52 -0.20
CA ALA A 147 4.61 -7.14 0.08
C ALA A 147 4.64 -8.67 0.20
N ARG A 148 5.84 -9.29 0.06
CA ARG A 148 6.06 -10.72 0.36
C ARG A 148 6.21 -10.92 1.87
N PRO A 149 5.53 -11.91 2.47
CA PRO A 149 5.56 -12.18 3.91
C PRO A 149 6.96 -12.34 4.55
N GLY A 150 8.02 -12.56 3.77
CA GLY A 150 9.39 -12.73 4.26
C GLY A 150 10.32 -11.52 4.11
N ASP A 151 9.92 -10.49 3.34
CA ASP A 151 10.82 -9.37 2.97
C ASP A 151 10.82 -8.23 4.01
N LEU A 152 9.95 -8.30 5.03
CA LEU A 152 9.93 -7.36 6.15
C LEU A 152 10.53 -7.94 7.46
N ASP A 153 10.74 -9.26 7.53
CA ASP A 153 11.07 -9.96 8.79
C ASP A 153 12.51 -10.53 8.82
N ASN A 154 13.18 -10.63 7.67
CA ASN A 154 14.56 -11.10 7.58
C ASN A 154 15.37 -10.08 6.80
N GLY A 155 16.36 -9.42 7.42
CA GLY A 155 17.26 -8.44 6.79
C GLY A 155 18.10 -8.99 5.62
N GLN A 156 17.46 -9.46 4.56
CA GLN A 156 18.09 -9.83 3.30
C GLN A 156 18.19 -8.59 2.40
N PRO A 157 19.34 -8.41 1.72
CA PRO A 157 19.56 -7.26 0.86
C PRO A 157 18.59 -7.26 -0.30
N ALA A 158 18.12 -6.07 -0.70
CA ALA A 158 17.34 -5.88 -1.91
C ALA A 158 18.07 -6.52 -3.10
N ALA A 159 17.48 -7.56 -3.69
CA ALA A 159 18.06 -8.20 -4.86
C ALA A 159 18.11 -7.19 -6.02
N LYS A 160 19.34 -6.81 -6.39
CA LYS A 160 19.69 -5.94 -7.52
C LYS A 160 19.00 -6.39 -8.80
N THR A 161 18.24 -5.49 -9.45
CA THR A 161 17.89 -5.63 -10.87
C THR A 161 17.92 -4.26 -11.55
N SER A 162 18.91 -4.08 -12.42
CA SER A 162 19.13 -2.94 -13.34
C SER A 162 17.97 -2.75 -14.36
N PRO A 163 17.92 -1.62 -15.10
CA PRO A 163 16.70 -1.09 -15.75
C PRO A 163 16.27 -1.81 -17.05
N ALA A 164 16.58 -3.09 -17.23
CA ALA A 164 16.26 -3.81 -18.46
C ALA A 164 15.85 -5.27 -18.20
N GLY A 165 14.55 -5.53 -18.27
CA GLY A 165 13.99 -6.81 -18.74
C GLY A 165 13.87 -7.96 -17.72
N TRP A 166 12.63 -8.35 -17.46
CA TRP A 166 12.11 -9.69 -17.06
C TRP A 166 12.90 -10.91 -17.61
N PRO A 167 12.65 -12.18 -17.16
CA PRO A 167 11.96 -12.71 -15.95
C PRO A 167 12.72 -13.87 -15.24
N LEU A 168 12.32 -14.21 -14.01
CA LEU A 168 11.85 -15.54 -13.55
C LEU A 168 11.18 -15.37 -12.18
#